data_AF-D5KB82-F1
#
_entry.id   AF-D5KB82-F1
#
_cell.length_a   1.000
_cell.length_b   1.000
_cell.length_c   1.000
_cell.angle_alpha   90.00
_cell.angle_beta   90.00
_cell.angle_gamma   90.00
#
_symmetry.space_group_name_H-M   'P 1'
#
loop_
_entity.id
_entity.type
_entity.pdbx_description
1 polymer ?
#
loop_
_entity_poly.entity_id
_entity_poly.type
_entity_poly.pdbx_seq_one_letter_code
_entity_poly.pdbx_strand_id
1 'polypeptide(L)' 'SAASFLGISAAVMARGFDGLIYSIGFLVGWPVITFLMAERLRNLGKFTFADVAAFRFEQKP' A
#
# COMPACT_ATOMS: atom_id res chain seq x y z
N SER A 1 7.32 -1.02 -12.45
CA SER A 1 8.38 -0.04 -12.17
C SER A 1 9.73 -0.74 -12.15
N ALA A 2 10.81 -0.09 -12.60
CA ALA A 2 12.16 -0.64 -12.54
C ALA A 2 12.58 -1.02 -11.11
N ALA A 3 12.12 -0.25 -10.11
CA ALA A 3 12.32 -0.56 -8.70
C ALA A 3 11.69 -1.90 -8.28
N SER A 4 10.48 -2.20 -8.77
CA SER A 4 9.80 -3.48 -8.48
C SER A 4 10.53 -4.67 -9.09
N PHE A 5 11.01 -4.51 -10.33
CA PHE A 5 11.74 -5.58 -11.03
C PHE A 5 13.07 -5.92 -10.33
N LEU A 6 13.88 -4.91 -10.02
CA LEU A 6 15.14 -5.11 -9.30
C LEU A 6 14.91 -5.58 -7.86
N GLY A 7 13.90 -5.06 -7.18
CA GLY A 7 13.59 -5.42 -5.79
C GLY A 7 13.18 -6.89 -5.63
N ILE A 8 12.28 -7.39 -6.49
CA ILE A 8 11.88 -8.81 -6.44
C ILE A 8 13.03 -9.72 -6.88
N SER A 9 13.77 -9.36 -7.93
CA SER A 9 14.91 -10.16 -8.40
C SER A 9 16.01 -10.26 -7.33
N ALA A 10 16.32 -9.15 -6.63
CA ALA A 10 17.27 -9.15 -5.52
C ALA A 10 16.76 -9.96 -4.31
N ALA A 11 15.46 -9.88 -3.98
CA ALA A 11 14.87 -10.66 -2.91
C ALA A 11 14.91 -12.18 -3.19
N VAL A 12 14.64 -12.58 -4.44
CA VAL A 12 14.75 -13.99 -4.88
C VAL A 12 16.21 -14.45 -4.89
N MET A 13 17.14 -13.60 -5.31
CA MET A 13 18.57 -13.91 -5.27
C MET A 13 19.08 -14.10 -3.83
N ALA A 14 18.59 -13.30 -2.87
CA ALA A 14 19.05 -13.34 -1.48
C ALA A 14 18.37 -14.41 -0.61
N ARG A 15 17.09 -14.75 -0.88
CA ARG A 15 16.30 -15.67 -0.04
C ARG A 15 15.75 -16.89 -0.79
N GLY A 16 16.12 -17.07 -2.05
CA GLY A 16 15.61 -18.16 -2.89
C GLY A 16 14.12 -17.99 -3.21
N PHE A 17 13.42 -19.12 -3.40
CA PHE A 17 12.01 -19.16 -3.81
C PHE A 17 11.07 -18.47 -2.79
N ASP A 18 11.47 -18.40 -1.52
CA ASP A 18 10.72 -17.67 -0.47
C ASP A 18 10.63 -16.16 -0.74
N GLY A 19 11.51 -15.59 -1.58
CA GLY A 19 11.39 -14.21 -2.04
C GLY A 19 10.09 -13.94 -2.83
N LEU A 20 9.50 -14.98 -3.45
CA LEU A 20 8.22 -14.86 -4.16
C LEU A 20 7.03 -14.69 -3.21
N ILE A 21 7.16 -15.14 -1.95
CA ILE A 21 6.13 -14.92 -0.92
C ILE A 21 5.94 -13.40 -0.69
N TYR A 22 7.01 -12.61 -0.81
CA TYR A 22 6.93 -11.16 -0.72
C TYR A 22 6.07 -10.54 -1.83
N SER A 23 6.12 -11.10 -3.05
CA SER A 23 5.30 -10.67 -4.19
C SER A 23 3.82 -11.02 -3.98
N ILE A 24 3.53 -12.18 -3.37
CA ILE A 24 2.17 -12.61 -3.02
C ILE A 24 1.58 -11.69 -1.95
N GLY A 25 2.37 -11.36 -0.92
CA GLY A 25 1.96 -10.41 0.12
C GLY A 25 1.58 -9.03 -0.45
N PHE A 26 2.30 -8.56 -1.48
CA PHE A 26 1.94 -7.33 -2.17
C PHE A 26 0.63 -7.44 -2.98
N LEU A 27 0.45 -8.54 -3.73
CA LEU A 27 -0.76 -8.78 -4.52
C LEU A 27 -2.02 -8.92 -3.66
N VAL A 28 -1.91 -9.58 -2.51
CA VAL A 28 -3.03 -9.78 -1.58
C VAL A 28 -3.22 -8.57 -0.66
N GLY A 29 -2.14 -7.89 -0.28
CA GLY A 29 -2.19 -6.70 0.56
C GLY A 29 -2.84 -5.49 -0.13
N TRP A 30 -2.67 -5.36 -1.45
CA TRP A 30 -3.25 -4.26 -2.22
C TRP A 30 -4.79 -4.17 -2.13
N PRO A 31 -5.58 -5.23 -2.40
CA PRO A 31 -7.03 -5.20 -2.26
C PRO A 31 -7.45 -4.95 -0.80
N VAL A 32 -6.76 -5.53 0.18
CA VAL A 32 -7.06 -5.33 1.61
C VAL A 32 -6.92 -3.85 1.99
N ILE A 33 -5.80 -3.22 1.61
CA ILE A 33 -5.53 -1.81 1.88
C ILE A 33 -6.51 -0.93 1.10
N THR A 34 -6.81 -1.26 -0.16
CA THR A 34 -7.77 -0.47 -0.94
C THR A 34 -9.19 -0.59 -0.38
N PHE A 35 -9.67 -1.74 0.06
CA PHE A 35 -10.98 -1.82 0.71
C PHE A 35 -11.03 -1.00 2.01
N LEU A 36 -10.01 -1.14 2.87
CA LEU A 36 -9.95 -0.42 4.15
C LEU A 36 -9.84 1.10 3.97
N MET A 37 -9.04 1.56 3.00
CA MET A 37 -8.76 2.98 2.80
C MET A 37 -9.75 3.65 1.85
N ALA A 38 -10.23 2.95 0.82
CA ALA A 38 -11.13 3.51 -0.19
C ALA A 38 -12.48 3.91 0.41
N GLU A 39 -12.99 3.19 1.41
CA GLU A 39 -14.26 3.54 2.04
C GLU A 39 -14.14 4.86 2.83
N ARG A 40 -13.02 5.06 3.53
CA ARG A 40 -12.70 6.33 4.21
C ARG A 40 -12.47 7.47 3.21
N LEU A 41 -11.68 7.26 2.15
CA LEU A 41 -11.45 8.29 1.13
C LEU A 41 -12.75 8.66 0.38
N ARG A 42 -13.60 7.69 0.04
CA ARG A 42 -14.88 7.93 -0.64
C ARG A 42 -15.86 8.70 0.24
N ASN A 43 -15.95 8.38 1.53
CA ASN A 43 -16.85 9.06 2.46
C ASN A 43 -16.40 10.49 2.83
N LEU A 44 -15.09 10.78 2.77
CA LEU A 44 -14.54 12.12 3.03
C LEU A 44 -14.55 13.04 1.80
N GLY A 45 -14.82 12.53 0.59
CA GLY A 45 -14.81 13.32 -0.65
C GLY A 45 -13.43 13.87 -1.04
N LYS A 46 -12.37 13.46 -0.35
CA LYS A 46 -11.00 13.94 -0.49
C LYS A 46 -10.18 12.88 -1.25
N PHE A 47 -9.68 13.23 -2.43
CA PHE A 47 -9.03 12.29 -3.36
C PHE A 47 -7.53 12.06 -3.08
N THR A 48 -6.96 12.74 -2.08
CA THR A 48 -5.53 12.69 -1.76
C THR A 48 -5.32 12.31 -0.29
N PHE A 49 -4.38 11.40 -0.03
CA PHE A 49 -4.07 10.89 1.31
C PHE A 49 -3.66 11.99 2.31
N ALA A 50 -2.92 12.99 1.82
CA ALA A 50 -2.52 14.17 2.61
C ALA A 50 -3.73 14.94 3.15
N ASP A 51 -4.82 14.92 2.42
CA ASP A 51 -6.02 15.70 2.68
C ASP A 51 -6.93 14.99 3.71
N VAL A 52 -6.88 13.65 3.74
CA VAL A 52 -7.46 12.82 4.82
C VAL A 52 -6.65 12.95 6.11
N ALA A 53 -5.32 12.98 6.01
CA ALA A 53 -4.44 13.19 7.16
C ALA A 53 -4.67 14.59 7.75
N ALA A 54 -4.73 15.63 6.92
CA ALA A 54 -5.05 17.00 7.34
C ALA A 54 -6.43 17.07 8.03
N PHE A 55 -7.48 16.48 7.45
CA PHE A 55 -8.80 16.43 8.09
C PHE A 55 -8.78 15.74 9.46
N ARG A 56 -8.01 14.65 9.62
CA ARG A 56 -7.86 13.98 10.92
C ARG A 56 -7.15 14.86 11.96
N PHE A 57 -6.14 15.63 11.55
CA PHE A 57 -5.37 16.48 12.46
C PHE A 57 -6.00 17.86 12.70
N GLU A 58 -6.91 18.30 11.82
CA GLU A 58 -7.67 19.55 11.96
C GLU A 58 -8.93 19.38 12.83
N GLN A 59 -9.36 18.14 13.09
CA GLN A 59 -10.29 17.83 14.18
C GLN A 59 -9.60 18.01 15.55
N LYS A 60 -9.49 19.26 16.00
CA LYS A 60 -9.33 19.59 17.42
C LYS A 60 -10.63 19.28 18.18
N PRO A 61 -10.55 18.97 19.49
CA PRO A 61 -11.69 18.59 20.31
C PRO A 61 -12.80 19.63 20.34
#